data_AF-A0A2N2Q0P0-F1
#
_entry.id   AF-A0A2N2Q0P0-F1
#
_cell.length_a   1.000
_cell.length_b   1.000
_cell.length_c   1.000
_cell.angle_alpha   90.00
_cell.angle_beta   90.00
_cell.angle_gamma   90.00
#
_symmetry.space_group_name_H-M   'P 1'
#
loop_
_entity.id
_entity.type
_entity.pdbx_description
1 polymer ?
#
loop_
_entity_poly.entity_id
_entity_poly.type
_entity_poly.pdbx_seq_one_letter_code
_entity_poly.pdbx_strand_id
1 'polypeptide(L)'
;MKSLLGKLIGKNTKTNAADLSWLNDLAKLDDITAIENSTRKLKDCFTDDAINEADRLRMLLATDTENRQRVLKITRQFVDFENIRPELENHIASTMYFYHRQIFVGYRSFIDRFLDTGGDIIFTYNRLPVILGRALKAAYSMARWRYYRQQSVADMTWSEIFDLYRILEQESLLDITVNLYKGEAETHLAASFIQACMLDSLSSSSLSKQKVEKTALLLEKLIPWSQISKHYDEHKHLFYVDLTQDQGAKRIRLFEPHTGCRYWDIEQLSARIDADIEALDRDLPHDLESIGSSSELLEILTLLRLGWSRHAYTRQRRSEERQKVIKHVIVSYGFQDVCNQLKSATKNLYLAPQEQSENSLD
;
A
#
# COMPACT_ATOMS: atom_id res chain seq x y z
N MET A 1 -34.35 -39.11 -4.92
CA MET A 1 -34.72 -37.71 -4.65
C MET A 1 -35.38 -37.57 -3.29
N LYS A 2 -34.58 -37.60 -2.22
CA LYS A 2 -34.96 -37.09 -0.89
C LYS A 2 -33.97 -35.97 -0.58
N SER A 3 -34.53 -34.82 -0.24
CA SER A 3 -33.92 -33.50 -0.15
C SER A 3 -32.62 -33.45 0.66
N LEU A 4 -31.54 -32.98 0.01
CA LEU A 4 -30.26 -32.59 0.63
C LEU A 4 -30.41 -31.38 1.58
N LEU A 5 -31.53 -30.64 1.54
CA LEU A 5 -31.82 -29.58 2.52
C LEU A 5 -32.16 -30.13 3.91
N GLY A 6 -32.59 -31.40 4.02
CA GLY A 6 -32.98 -32.00 5.30
C GLY A 6 -31.83 -32.33 6.25
N LYS A 7 -30.59 -32.39 5.76
CA LYS A 7 -29.40 -32.62 6.60
C LYS A 7 -28.70 -31.33 7.04
N LEU A 8 -29.14 -30.16 6.56
CA LEU A 8 -28.71 -28.84 7.01
C LEU A 8 -29.46 -28.34 8.27
N ILE A 9 -30.45 -29.10 8.76
CA ILE A 9 -31.19 -28.79 9.99
C ILE A 9 -30.96 -29.93 10.99
N GLY A 10 -29.70 -30.19 11.31
CA GLY A 10 -29.28 -31.05 12.41
C GLY A 10 -29.14 -30.21 13.68
N LYS A 11 -30.17 -30.24 14.54
CA LYS A 11 -30.22 -29.74 15.93
C LYS A 11 -29.72 -28.30 16.16
N ASN A 12 -30.71 -27.41 16.24
CA ASN A 12 -30.76 -26.21 17.08
C ASN A 12 -29.87 -26.33 18.35
N THR A 13 -28.62 -25.89 18.25
CA THR A 13 -28.03 -25.05 19.28
C THR A 13 -28.19 -23.63 18.78
N LYS A 14 -28.89 -22.78 19.55
CA LYS A 14 -28.93 -21.34 19.34
C LYS A 14 -27.52 -20.77 19.54
N THR A 15 -26.64 -20.95 18.57
CA THR A 15 -25.45 -20.12 18.44
C THR A 15 -25.94 -18.87 17.72
N ASN A 16 -25.95 -17.74 18.45
CA ASN A 16 -26.39 -16.45 17.91
C ASN A 16 -25.79 -16.25 16.52
N ALA A 17 -26.64 -16.07 15.50
CA ALA A 17 -26.20 -15.51 14.23
C ALA A 17 -25.31 -14.32 14.56
N ALA A 18 -24.10 -14.25 13.99
CA ALA A 18 -23.13 -13.17 14.20
C ALA A 18 -23.86 -11.86 14.52
N ASP A 19 -23.85 -11.44 15.79
CA ASP A 19 -24.59 -10.26 16.20
C ASP A 19 -23.91 -9.07 15.52
N LEU A 20 -24.56 -8.52 14.48
CA LEU A 20 -24.09 -7.36 13.74
C LEU A 20 -24.69 -6.06 14.29
N SER A 21 -25.46 -6.13 15.38
CA SER A 21 -26.12 -4.95 15.95
C SER A 21 -25.12 -3.89 16.40
N TRP A 22 -23.93 -4.29 16.86
CA TRP A 22 -22.85 -3.39 17.27
C TRP A 22 -22.32 -2.51 16.12
N LEU A 23 -22.52 -2.89 14.85
CA LEU A 23 -22.17 -2.04 13.71
C LEU A 23 -23.00 -0.75 13.72
N ASN A 24 -24.25 -0.80 14.19
CA ASN A 24 -25.09 0.39 14.34
C ASN A 24 -24.54 1.36 15.40
N ASP A 25 -23.80 0.84 16.39
CA ASP A 25 -23.18 1.68 17.41
C ASP A 25 -21.97 2.44 16.87
N LEU A 26 -21.32 1.94 15.80
CA LEU A 26 -20.22 2.65 15.13
C LEU A 26 -20.67 3.98 14.54
N ALA A 27 -21.93 4.09 14.11
CA ALA A 27 -22.48 5.32 13.56
C ALA A 27 -22.54 6.47 14.58
N LYS A 28 -22.49 6.16 15.88
CA LYS A 28 -22.53 7.14 16.99
C LYS A 28 -21.14 7.64 17.40
N LEU A 29 -20.08 6.99 16.92
CA LEU A 29 -18.71 7.29 17.28
C LEU A 29 -18.06 8.22 16.24
N ASP A 30 -17.00 8.93 16.64
CA ASP A 30 -16.12 9.56 15.67
C ASP A 30 -15.39 8.52 14.81
N ASP A 31 -14.93 8.96 13.65
CA ASP A 31 -14.42 8.06 12.61
C ASP A 31 -13.21 7.23 13.07
N ILE A 32 -12.29 7.81 13.85
CA ILE A 32 -11.10 7.10 14.33
C ILE A 32 -11.49 6.09 15.41
N THR A 33 -12.28 6.50 16.40
CA THR A 33 -12.74 5.59 17.47
C THR A 33 -13.55 4.41 16.90
N ALA A 34 -14.35 4.65 15.86
CA ALA A 34 -15.09 3.59 15.16
C ALA A 34 -14.14 2.56 14.51
N ILE A 35 -13.04 3.02 13.88
CA ILE A 35 -12.03 2.13 13.30
C ILE A 35 -11.28 1.33 14.38
N GLU A 36 -10.94 1.95 15.51
CA GLU A 36 -10.30 1.25 16.63
C GLU A 36 -11.21 0.17 17.22
N ASN A 37 -12.47 0.50 17.46
CA ASN A 37 -13.45 -0.45 17.97
C ASN A 37 -13.70 -1.59 16.98
N SER A 38 -13.78 -1.29 15.68
CA SER A 38 -13.89 -2.31 14.63
C SER A 38 -12.68 -3.23 14.61
N THR A 39 -11.46 -2.67 14.72
CA THR A 39 -10.22 -3.44 14.75
C THR A 39 -10.20 -4.39 15.95
N ARG A 40 -10.57 -3.90 17.14
CA ARG A 40 -10.64 -4.72 18.37
C ARG A 40 -11.69 -5.82 18.23
N LYS A 41 -12.89 -5.50 17.76
CA LYS A 41 -13.98 -6.48 17.58
C LYS A 41 -13.63 -7.58 16.58
N LEU A 42 -12.98 -7.23 15.47
CA LEU A 42 -12.49 -8.24 14.51
C LEU A 42 -11.40 -9.12 15.11
N LYS A 43 -10.48 -8.54 15.88
CA LYS A 43 -9.45 -9.31 16.59
C LYS A 43 -10.07 -10.32 17.55
N ASP A 44 -10.97 -9.86 18.41
CA ASP A 44 -11.67 -10.70 19.39
C ASP A 44 -12.44 -11.83 18.67
N CYS A 45 -13.14 -11.49 17.58
CA CYS A 45 -13.90 -12.44 16.77
C CYS A 45 -13.03 -13.56 16.16
N PHE A 46 -11.82 -13.24 15.70
CA PHE A 46 -10.92 -14.25 15.11
C PHE A 46 -10.21 -15.12 16.15
N THR A 47 -10.16 -14.68 17.42
CA THR A 47 -9.60 -15.46 18.53
C THR A 47 -10.64 -16.28 19.29
N ASP A 48 -11.94 -16.03 19.08
CA ASP A 48 -13.01 -16.71 19.80
C ASP A 48 -13.46 -17.99 19.09
N ASP A 49 -13.00 -19.14 19.59
CA ASP A 49 -13.32 -20.48 19.08
C ASP A 49 -14.81 -20.85 19.14
N ALA A 50 -15.63 -20.09 19.86
CA ALA A 50 -17.08 -20.31 19.88
C ALA A 50 -17.78 -19.81 18.60
N ILE A 51 -17.16 -18.89 17.86
CA ILE A 51 -17.73 -18.32 16.63
C ILE A 51 -17.35 -19.21 15.45
N ASN A 52 -18.36 -19.72 14.72
CA ASN A 52 -18.11 -20.50 13.52
C ASN A 52 -17.55 -19.63 12.37
N GLU A 53 -16.96 -20.29 11.38
CA GLU A 53 -16.27 -19.61 10.28
C GLU A 53 -17.17 -18.79 9.36
N ALA A 54 -18.37 -19.30 9.07
CA ALA A 54 -19.31 -18.58 8.23
C ALA A 54 -19.73 -17.25 8.88
N ASP A 55 -19.86 -17.25 10.20
CA ASP A 55 -20.17 -16.07 11.00
C ASP A 55 -18.98 -15.11 11.10
N ARG A 56 -17.75 -15.62 11.31
CA ARG A 56 -16.51 -14.81 11.24
C ARG A 56 -16.36 -14.11 9.89
N LEU A 57 -16.61 -14.80 8.77
CA LEU A 57 -16.53 -14.21 7.42
C LEU A 57 -17.61 -13.16 7.21
N ARG A 58 -18.83 -13.42 7.69
CA ARG A 58 -19.94 -12.46 7.62
C ARG A 58 -19.61 -11.19 8.39
N MET A 59 -19.04 -11.32 9.59
CA MET A 59 -18.60 -10.19 10.41
C MET A 59 -17.50 -9.39 9.73
N LEU A 60 -16.49 -10.05 9.18
CA LEU A 60 -15.41 -9.40 8.44
C LEU A 60 -15.94 -8.60 7.24
N LEU A 61 -16.73 -9.23 6.36
CA LEU A 61 -17.29 -8.59 5.18
C LEU A 61 -18.18 -7.40 5.53
N ALA A 62 -19.02 -7.54 6.57
CA ALA A 62 -19.91 -6.48 7.03
C ALA A 62 -19.13 -5.30 7.61
N THR A 63 -18.14 -5.58 8.48
CA THR A 63 -17.31 -4.55 9.13
C THR A 63 -16.48 -3.78 8.10
N ASP A 64 -15.85 -4.49 7.16
CA ASP A 64 -15.08 -3.87 6.08
C ASP A 64 -15.95 -2.97 5.19
N THR A 65 -17.16 -3.44 4.87
CA THR A 65 -18.10 -2.66 4.05
C THR A 65 -18.60 -1.42 4.79
N GLU A 66 -18.98 -1.54 6.07
CA GLU A 66 -19.47 -0.43 6.89
C GLU A 66 -18.40 0.66 7.09
N ASN A 67 -17.14 0.25 7.28
CA ASN A 67 -16.04 1.18 7.48
C ASN A 67 -15.50 1.79 6.19
N ARG A 68 -15.94 1.35 5.01
CA ARG A 68 -15.35 1.78 3.72
C ARG A 68 -15.33 3.29 3.55
N GLN A 69 -16.44 3.96 3.82
CA GLN A 69 -16.53 5.43 3.71
C GLN A 69 -15.71 6.15 4.78
N ARG A 70 -15.67 5.58 5.99
CA ARG A 70 -14.84 6.07 7.11
C ARG A 70 -13.35 6.06 6.76
N VAL A 71 -12.87 4.93 6.24
CA VAL A 71 -11.48 4.76 5.78
C VAL A 71 -11.13 5.77 4.70
N LEU A 72 -11.99 5.94 3.69
CA LEU A 72 -11.78 6.91 2.61
C LEU A 72 -11.69 8.34 3.15
N LYS A 73 -12.61 8.71 4.05
CA LYS A 73 -12.65 10.04 4.67
C LYS A 73 -11.41 10.31 5.51
N ILE A 74 -11.00 9.37 6.38
CA ILE A 74 -9.80 9.51 7.21
C ILE A 74 -8.55 9.65 6.33
N THR A 75 -8.43 8.81 5.30
CA THR A 75 -7.28 8.85 4.38
C THR A 75 -7.17 10.20 3.70
N ARG A 76 -8.29 10.71 3.15
CA ARG A 76 -8.34 12.03 2.53
C ARG A 76 -7.92 13.14 3.50
N GLN A 77 -8.52 13.18 4.69
CA GLN A 77 -8.17 14.18 5.71
C GLN A 77 -6.69 14.11 6.10
N PHE A 78 -6.17 12.90 6.34
CA PHE A 78 -4.78 12.69 6.71
C PHE A 78 -3.80 13.19 5.64
N VAL A 79 -4.13 12.97 4.36
CA VAL A 79 -3.31 13.40 3.22
C VAL A 79 -3.41 14.91 3.00
N ASP A 80 -4.61 15.48 3.07
CA ASP A 80 -4.87 16.90 2.75
C ASP A 80 -4.24 17.85 3.78
N PHE A 81 -4.22 17.49 5.07
CA PHE A 81 -3.69 18.36 6.12
C PHE A 81 -2.17 18.26 6.24
N GLU A 82 -1.40 19.24 5.77
CA GLU A 82 0.07 19.22 5.88
C GLU A 82 0.59 19.27 7.32
N ASN A 83 -0.02 20.10 8.17
CA ASN A 83 0.46 20.37 9.53
C ASN A 83 -0.41 19.69 10.59
N ILE A 84 -0.30 18.37 10.70
CA ILE A 84 -0.92 17.58 11.78
C ILE A 84 0.05 17.55 12.98
N ARG A 85 -0.48 17.65 14.21
CA ARG A 85 0.33 17.47 15.41
C ARG A 85 0.97 16.06 15.40
N PRO A 86 2.29 15.91 15.67
CA PRO A 86 2.97 14.62 15.53
C PRO A 86 2.31 13.45 16.27
N GLU A 87 1.75 13.70 17.45
CA GLU A 87 1.06 12.69 18.24
C GLU A 87 -0.21 12.21 17.55
N LEU A 88 -0.98 13.14 16.99
CA LEU A 88 -2.21 12.84 16.26
C LEU A 88 -1.90 12.16 14.93
N GLU A 89 -0.86 12.60 14.22
CA GLU A 89 -0.42 11.99 12.98
C GLU A 89 0.00 10.53 13.20
N ASN A 90 0.82 10.29 14.22
CA ASN A 90 1.25 8.94 14.60
C ASN A 90 0.08 8.06 15.02
N HIS A 91 -0.88 8.63 15.76
CA HIS A 91 -2.08 7.92 16.19
C HIS A 91 -2.94 7.50 14.99
N ILE A 92 -3.32 8.43 14.11
CA ILE A 92 -4.14 8.15 12.92
C ILE A 92 -3.44 7.11 12.05
N ALA A 93 -2.15 7.30 11.74
CA ALA A 93 -1.43 6.38 10.88
C ALA A 93 -1.30 4.97 11.47
N SER A 94 -1.08 4.87 12.79
CA SER A 94 -1.02 3.57 13.46
C SER A 94 -2.39 2.87 13.47
N THR A 95 -3.45 3.61 13.82
CA THR A 95 -4.82 3.08 13.83
C THR A 95 -5.24 2.57 12.46
N MET A 96 -4.96 3.32 11.41
CA MET A 96 -5.28 2.91 10.04
C MET A 96 -4.44 1.73 9.56
N TYR A 97 -3.14 1.72 9.86
CA TYR A 97 -2.27 0.58 9.54
C TYR A 97 -2.76 -0.71 10.21
N PHE A 98 -3.08 -0.66 11.51
CA PHE A 98 -3.56 -1.84 12.25
C PHE A 98 -4.93 -2.31 11.80
N TYR A 99 -5.84 -1.38 11.44
CA TYR A 99 -7.11 -1.73 10.83
C TYR A 99 -6.90 -2.53 9.53
N HIS A 100 -6.10 -2.02 8.60
CA HIS A 100 -5.82 -2.72 7.35
C HIS A 100 -5.13 -4.07 7.57
N ARG A 101 -4.21 -4.17 8.55
CA ARG A 101 -3.60 -5.45 8.92
C ARG A 101 -4.64 -6.44 9.43
N GLN A 102 -5.58 -5.99 10.26
CA GLN A 102 -6.65 -6.86 10.78
C GLN A 102 -7.57 -7.36 9.67
N ILE A 103 -7.91 -6.49 8.71
CA ILE A 103 -8.69 -6.88 7.52
C ILE A 103 -7.92 -7.90 6.66
N PHE A 104 -6.64 -7.65 6.40
CA PHE A 104 -5.78 -8.55 5.64
C PHE A 104 -5.67 -9.94 6.29
N VAL A 105 -5.32 -10.00 7.58
CA VAL A 105 -5.21 -11.27 8.34
C VAL A 105 -6.54 -12.02 8.35
N GLY A 106 -7.65 -11.29 8.53
CA GLY A 106 -8.99 -11.85 8.44
C GLY A 106 -9.23 -12.57 7.12
N TYR A 107 -9.10 -11.86 5.99
CA TYR A 107 -9.31 -12.46 4.68
C TYR A 107 -8.31 -13.58 4.37
N ARG A 108 -7.04 -13.42 4.75
CA ARG A 108 -6.02 -14.45 4.56
C ARG A 108 -6.39 -15.75 5.25
N SER A 109 -6.86 -15.69 6.50
CA SER A 109 -7.31 -16.88 7.24
C SER A 109 -8.46 -17.63 6.56
N PHE A 110 -9.31 -16.93 5.81
CA PHE A 110 -10.39 -17.55 5.03
C PHE A 110 -9.89 -18.18 3.74
N ILE A 111 -8.96 -17.50 3.07
CA ILE A 111 -8.33 -17.99 1.85
C ILE A 111 -7.59 -19.30 2.13
N ASP A 112 -6.73 -19.34 3.15
CA ASP A 112 -5.93 -20.53 3.48
C ASP A 112 -6.84 -21.74 3.75
N ARG A 113 -7.89 -21.55 4.55
CA ARG A 113 -8.86 -22.62 4.86
C ARG A 113 -9.70 -23.06 3.67
N PHE A 114 -10.06 -22.13 2.80
CA PHE A 114 -10.76 -22.46 1.57
C PHE A 114 -9.91 -23.39 0.69
N LEU A 115 -8.61 -23.11 0.58
CA LEU A 115 -7.67 -23.94 -0.17
C LEU A 115 -7.45 -25.32 0.50
N ASP A 116 -7.45 -25.38 1.84
CA ASP A 116 -7.28 -26.64 2.58
C ASP A 116 -8.48 -27.59 2.48
N THR A 117 -9.71 -27.06 2.37
CA THR A 117 -10.91 -27.87 2.64
C THR A 117 -11.41 -28.69 1.45
N GLY A 118 -11.03 -28.38 0.20
CA GLY A 118 -11.32 -29.20 -0.99
C GLY A 118 -12.77 -29.67 -1.25
N GLY A 119 -13.78 -29.27 -0.46
CA GLY A 119 -15.01 -30.06 -0.29
C GLY A 119 -16.35 -29.34 -0.18
N ASP A 120 -16.43 -28.05 0.21
CA ASP A 120 -17.70 -27.30 0.26
C ASP A 120 -17.69 -26.11 -0.72
N ILE A 121 -17.48 -26.48 -1.98
CA ILE A 121 -16.92 -25.67 -3.07
C ILE A 121 -17.88 -24.59 -3.61
N ILE A 122 -19.17 -24.84 -3.75
CA ILE A 122 -19.99 -24.01 -4.67
C ILE A 122 -20.30 -22.58 -4.14
N PHE A 123 -20.53 -22.40 -2.83
CA PHE A 123 -20.88 -21.07 -2.29
C PHE A 123 -19.66 -20.15 -2.10
N THR A 124 -18.48 -20.74 -1.89
CA THR A 124 -17.26 -19.99 -1.55
C THR A 124 -16.48 -19.56 -2.79
N TYR A 125 -16.50 -20.34 -3.89
CA TYR A 125 -15.85 -19.96 -5.15
C TYR A 125 -16.40 -18.64 -5.73
N ASN A 126 -17.71 -18.38 -5.64
CA ASN A 126 -18.30 -17.12 -6.13
C ASN A 126 -17.84 -15.88 -5.36
N ARG A 127 -17.31 -16.05 -4.14
CA ARG A 127 -16.84 -14.95 -3.29
C ARG A 127 -15.32 -14.84 -3.24
N LEU A 128 -14.60 -15.89 -3.64
CA LEU A 128 -13.15 -15.94 -3.59
C LEU A 128 -12.49 -14.76 -4.33
N PRO A 129 -12.90 -14.37 -5.55
CA PRO A 129 -12.34 -13.19 -6.21
C PRO A 129 -12.47 -11.89 -5.41
N VAL A 130 -13.62 -11.67 -4.78
CA VAL A 130 -13.87 -10.47 -3.96
C VAL A 130 -13.02 -10.51 -2.69
N ILE A 131 -12.90 -11.68 -2.06
CA ILE A 131 -12.07 -11.88 -0.86
C ILE A 131 -10.59 -11.64 -1.18
N LEU A 132 -10.07 -12.23 -2.26
CA LEU A 132 -8.69 -12.03 -2.72
C LEU A 132 -8.43 -10.56 -3.07
N GLY A 133 -9.33 -9.93 -3.82
CA GLY A 133 -9.21 -8.52 -4.19
C GLY A 133 -9.24 -7.57 -3.00
N ARG A 134 -10.10 -7.83 -2.00
CA ARG A 134 -10.12 -7.05 -0.75
C ARG A 134 -8.88 -7.30 0.11
N ALA A 135 -8.36 -8.52 0.16
CA ALA A 135 -7.10 -8.84 0.83
C ALA A 135 -5.92 -8.09 0.18
N LEU A 136 -5.84 -8.09 -1.15
CA LEU A 136 -4.83 -7.36 -1.91
C LEU A 136 -4.93 -5.85 -1.66
N LYS A 137 -6.15 -5.30 -1.68
CA LYS A 137 -6.40 -3.89 -1.37
C LYS A 137 -5.96 -3.53 0.06
N ALA A 138 -6.24 -4.38 1.04
CA ALA A 138 -5.83 -4.17 2.43
C ALA A 138 -4.31 -4.20 2.59
N ALA A 139 -3.62 -5.16 1.97
CA ALA A 139 -2.15 -5.22 1.97
C ALA A 139 -1.54 -3.98 1.29
N TYR A 140 -2.11 -3.54 0.17
CA TYR A 140 -1.68 -2.33 -0.50
C TYR A 140 -1.91 -1.07 0.35
N SER A 141 -3.05 -0.98 1.04
CA SER A 141 -3.31 0.10 1.99
C SER A 141 -2.30 0.12 3.13
N MET A 142 -1.88 -1.03 3.67
CA MET A 142 -0.80 -1.08 4.67
C MET A 142 0.50 -0.47 4.14
N ALA A 143 0.88 -0.78 2.90
CA ALA A 143 2.06 -0.19 2.26
C ALA A 143 1.92 1.33 2.09
N ARG A 144 0.77 1.81 1.60
CA ARG A 144 0.47 3.25 1.46
C ARG A 144 0.59 4.01 2.78
N TRP A 145 0.05 3.47 3.87
CA TRP A 145 0.16 4.10 5.19
C TRP A 145 1.59 4.23 5.71
N ARG A 146 2.50 3.36 5.25
CA ARG A 146 3.95 3.53 5.49
C ARG A 146 4.57 4.57 4.57
N TYR A 147 4.20 4.58 3.28
CA TYR A 147 4.70 5.58 2.33
C TYR A 147 4.31 7.01 2.69
N TYR A 148 3.12 7.25 3.25
CA TYR A 148 2.76 8.59 3.73
C TYR A 148 3.73 9.11 4.80
N ARG A 149 4.34 8.21 5.56
CA ARG A 149 5.33 8.51 6.60
C ARG A 149 6.78 8.35 6.11
N GLN A 150 6.98 8.18 4.80
CA GLN A 150 8.29 7.94 4.18
C GLN A 150 9.01 6.71 4.77
N GLN A 151 8.23 5.72 5.20
CA GLN A 151 8.74 4.44 5.69
C GLN A 151 8.70 3.41 4.58
N SER A 152 9.67 2.51 4.55
CA SER A 152 9.57 1.30 3.75
C SER A 152 8.41 0.43 4.22
N VAL A 153 7.93 -0.46 3.34
CA VAL A 153 7.02 -1.52 3.73
C VAL A 153 7.58 -2.32 4.91
N ALA A 154 6.69 -2.95 5.68
CA ALA A 154 7.12 -3.84 6.75
C ALA A 154 7.73 -5.11 6.17
N ASP A 155 8.63 -5.73 6.90
CA ASP A 155 9.13 -7.07 6.60
C ASP A 155 7.95 -8.03 6.35
N MET A 156 8.13 -8.91 5.37
CA MET A 156 7.17 -9.91 4.88
C MET A 156 5.95 -9.35 4.14
N THR A 157 5.77 -8.03 4.03
CA THR A 157 4.58 -7.46 3.35
C THR A 157 4.53 -7.85 1.87
N TRP A 158 5.67 -7.87 1.18
CA TRP A 158 5.70 -8.25 -0.24
C TRP A 158 5.50 -9.74 -0.42
N SER A 159 6.08 -10.56 0.46
CA SER A 159 5.85 -12.00 0.50
C SER A 159 4.37 -12.32 0.68
N GLU A 160 3.69 -11.64 1.61
CA GLU A 160 2.25 -11.75 1.85
C GLU A 160 1.41 -11.37 0.61
N ILE A 161 1.80 -10.29 -0.09
CA ILE A 161 1.16 -9.88 -1.36
C ILE A 161 1.42 -10.90 -2.47
N PHE A 162 2.64 -11.44 -2.57
CA PHE A 162 3.02 -12.44 -3.57
C PHE A 162 2.33 -13.78 -3.37
N ASP A 163 2.03 -14.15 -2.13
CA ASP A 163 1.23 -15.33 -1.85
C ASP A 163 -0.22 -15.16 -2.32
N LEU A 164 -0.82 -13.97 -2.16
CA LEU A 164 -2.12 -13.68 -2.77
C LEU A 164 -2.06 -13.71 -4.30
N TYR A 165 -1.00 -13.15 -4.89
CA TYR A 165 -0.79 -13.18 -6.33
C TYR A 165 -0.68 -14.62 -6.87
N ARG A 166 0.07 -15.50 -6.19
CA ARG A 166 0.20 -16.91 -6.59
C ARG A 166 -1.14 -17.62 -6.59
N ILE A 167 -2.00 -17.35 -5.61
CA ILE A 167 -3.36 -17.93 -5.55
C ILE A 167 -4.20 -17.41 -6.71
N LEU A 168 -4.17 -16.10 -6.99
CA LEU A 168 -4.85 -15.54 -8.16
C LEU A 168 -4.37 -16.16 -9.48
N GLU A 169 -3.07 -16.41 -9.60
CA GLU A 169 -2.48 -17.05 -10.78
C GLU A 169 -2.90 -18.52 -10.91
N GLN A 170 -2.85 -19.28 -9.82
CA GLN A 170 -3.21 -20.71 -9.79
C GLN A 170 -4.69 -20.93 -10.10
N GLU A 171 -5.57 -20.09 -9.54
CA GLU A 171 -7.02 -20.17 -9.74
C GLU A 171 -7.48 -19.47 -11.04
N SER A 172 -6.54 -18.97 -11.88
CA SER A 172 -6.85 -18.24 -13.13
C SER A 172 -7.77 -17.01 -12.93
N LEU A 173 -7.56 -16.29 -11.84
CA LEU A 173 -8.33 -15.11 -11.42
C LEU A 173 -7.59 -13.78 -11.67
N LEU A 174 -6.47 -13.77 -12.38
CA LEU A 174 -5.73 -12.53 -12.64
C LEU A 174 -6.47 -11.59 -13.60
N ASP A 175 -7.11 -12.13 -14.62
CA ASP A 175 -7.70 -11.37 -15.74
C ASP A 175 -9.18 -10.99 -15.53
N ILE A 176 -9.73 -11.20 -14.33
CA ILE A 176 -11.13 -10.88 -14.03
C ILE A 176 -11.28 -9.48 -13.42
N THR A 177 -12.44 -8.88 -13.67
CA THR A 177 -12.90 -7.68 -12.98
C THR A 177 -13.87 -8.05 -11.87
N VAL A 178 -13.74 -7.38 -10.72
CA VAL A 178 -14.60 -7.63 -9.55
C VAL A 178 -15.06 -6.33 -8.91
N ASN A 179 -16.32 -6.29 -8.50
CA ASN A 179 -16.84 -5.24 -7.66
C ASN A 179 -16.45 -5.50 -6.19
N LEU A 180 -15.39 -4.86 -5.71
CA LEU A 180 -14.91 -5.09 -4.33
C LEU A 180 -15.90 -4.52 -3.29
N TYR A 181 -16.47 -3.36 -3.55
CA TYR A 181 -17.45 -2.69 -2.69
C TYR A 181 -18.62 -2.20 -3.53
N LYS A 182 -19.84 -2.44 -3.05
CA LYS A 182 -21.07 -2.07 -3.75
C LYS A 182 -21.08 -0.57 -4.04
N GLY A 183 -21.30 -0.21 -5.30
CA GLY A 183 -21.36 1.18 -5.76
C GLY A 183 -20.00 1.78 -6.16
N GLU A 184 -18.90 1.04 -6.02
CA GLU A 184 -17.60 1.42 -6.57
C GLU A 184 -17.39 0.83 -7.97
N ALA A 185 -16.43 1.36 -8.72
CA ALA A 185 -16.02 0.81 -10.01
C ALA A 185 -15.45 -0.61 -9.85
N GLU A 186 -15.57 -1.42 -10.90
CA GLU A 186 -14.94 -2.74 -10.90
C GLU A 186 -13.42 -2.61 -10.88
N THR A 187 -12.77 -3.55 -10.20
CA THR A 187 -11.31 -3.63 -10.07
C THR A 187 -10.80 -4.84 -10.85
N HIS A 188 -9.87 -4.61 -11.78
CA HIS A 188 -9.12 -5.67 -12.43
C HIS A 188 -8.00 -6.17 -11.51
N LEU A 189 -7.97 -7.47 -11.19
CA LEU A 189 -7.10 -7.99 -10.12
C LEU A 189 -5.61 -7.92 -10.47
N ALA A 190 -5.22 -8.27 -11.70
CA ALA A 190 -3.82 -8.09 -12.13
C ALA A 190 -3.42 -6.61 -12.19
N ALA A 191 -4.34 -5.72 -12.55
CA ALA A 191 -4.05 -4.29 -12.59
C ALA A 191 -3.83 -3.74 -11.18
N SER A 192 -4.67 -4.14 -10.21
CA SER A 192 -4.51 -3.75 -8.80
C SER A 192 -3.15 -4.18 -8.22
N PHE A 193 -2.69 -5.39 -8.58
CA PHE A 193 -1.36 -5.86 -8.21
C PHE A 193 -0.25 -5.01 -8.83
N ILE A 194 -0.34 -4.71 -10.12
CA ILE A 194 0.64 -3.87 -10.84
C ILE A 194 0.65 -2.44 -10.28
N GLN A 195 -0.50 -1.86 -9.97
CA GLN A 195 -0.57 -0.53 -9.36
C GLN A 195 0.22 -0.47 -8.04
N ALA A 196 0.08 -1.50 -7.18
CA ALA A 196 0.87 -1.60 -5.95
C ALA A 196 2.38 -1.70 -6.23
N CYS A 197 2.76 -2.55 -7.19
CA CYS A 197 4.14 -2.72 -7.65
C CYS A 197 4.73 -1.40 -8.18
N MET A 198 3.98 -0.69 -9.02
CA MET A 198 4.43 0.56 -9.63
C MET A 198 4.56 1.68 -8.61
N LEU A 199 3.67 1.78 -7.61
CA LEU A 199 3.83 2.77 -6.53
C LEU A 199 5.10 2.50 -5.72
N ASP A 200 5.37 1.23 -5.37
CA ASP A 200 6.57 0.85 -4.62
C ASP A 200 7.88 1.09 -5.38
N SER A 201 7.85 1.00 -6.71
CA SER A 201 9.01 1.36 -7.54
C SER A 201 9.48 2.81 -7.36
N LEU A 202 8.61 3.67 -6.81
CA LEU A 202 8.90 5.07 -6.48
C LEU A 202 9.27 5.28 -5.01
N SER A 203 9.33 4.23 -4.18
CA SER A 203 9.60 4.35 -2.73
C SER A 203 10.90 5.08 -2.41
N SER A 204 11.90 5.07 -3.30
CA SER A 204 13.16 5.81 -3.14
C SER A 204 13.07 7.31 -3.42
N SER A 205 11.94 7.82 -3.93
CA SER A 205 11.81 9.20 -4.43
C SER A 205 11.36 10.24 -3.39
N SER A 206 11.33 9.90 -2.09
CA SER A 206 10.95 10.80 -0.99
C SER A 206 9.67 11.61 -1.29
N LEU A 207 8.61 10.91 -1.72
CA LEU A 207 7.33 11.52 -2.04
C LEU A 207 6.66 12.04 -0.76
N SER A 208 6.04 13.23 -0.84
CA SER A 208 5.12 13.70 0.20
C SER A 208 3.85 12.84 0.21
N LYS A 209 3.10 12.84 1.32
CA LYS A 209 1.85 12.08 1.44
C LYS A 209 0.83 12.41 0.34
N GLN A 210 0.72 13.68 -0.04
CA GLN A 210 -0.14 14.14 -1.14
C GLN A 210 0.31 13.55 -2.48
N LYS A 211 1.62 13.53 -2.76
CA LYS A 211 2.17 12.93 -3.98
C LYS A 211 1.97 11.42 -4.00
N VAL A 212 2.13 10.72 -2.87
CA VAL A 212 1.82 9.29 -2.75
C VAL A 212 0.35 9.04 -3.08
N GLU A 213 -0.58 9.80 -2.50
CA GLU A 213 -2.02 9.63 -2.74
C GLU A 213 -2.40 9.88 -4.19
N LYS A 214 -1.98 11.02 -4.74
CA LYS A 214 -2.27 11.39 -6.13
C LYS A 214 -1.64 10.39 -7.11
N THR A 215 -0.45 9.87 -6.81
CA THR A 215 0.16 8.81 -7.62
C THR A 215 -0.66 7.52 -7.56
N ALA A 216 -1.18 7.13 -6.39
CA ALA A 216 -2.04 5.96 -6.28
C ALA A 216 -3.34 6.12 -7.09
N LEU A 217 -3.98 7.29 -7.04
CA LEU A 217 -5.19 7.60 -7.82
C LEU A 217 -4.90 7.67 -9.33
N LEU A 218 -3.76 8.23 -9.74
CA LEU A 218 -3.31 8.21 -11.13
C LEU A 218 -3.10 6.77 -11.59
N LEU A 219 -2.43 5.92 -10.81
CA LEU A 219 -2.21 4.52 -11.16
C LEU A 219 -3.53 3.74 -11.35
N GLU A 220 -4.52 3.96 -10.49
CA GLU A 220 -5.87 3.38 -10.65
C GLU A 220 -6.52 3.79 -11.99
N LYS A 221 -6.28 5.03 -12.42
CA LYS A 221 -6.85 5.59 -13.65
C LYS A 221 -6.07 5.24 -14.92
N LEU A 222 -4.74 5.23 -14.85
CA LEU A 222 -3.83 5.00 -15.97
C LEU A 222 -3.62 3.51 -16.26
N ILE A 223 -3.82 2.65 -15.25
CA ILE A 223 -3.70 1.20 -15.36
C ILE A 223 -5.04 0.57 -14.92
N PRO A 224 -6.15 0.79 -15.63
CA PRO A 224 -7.44 0.19 -15.28
C PRO A 224 -7.47 -1.31 -15.58
N TRP A 225 -6.62 -1.76 -16.50
CA TRP A 225 -6.46 -3.14 -16.92
C TRP A 225 -4.98 -3.41 -17.24
N SER A 226 -4.49 -4.63 -17.00
CA SER A 226 -3.12 -5.01 -17.34
C SER A 226 -2.94 -6.52 -17.31
N GLN A 227 -1.96 -7.03 -18.06
CA GLN A 227 -1.57 -8.44 -18.09
C GLN A 227 -0.20 -8.66 -17.50
N ILE A 228 -0.08 -9.78 -16.78
CA ILE A 228 1.17 -10.20 -16.15
C ILE A 228 1.73 -11.41 -16.88
N SER A 229 2.96 -11.28 -17.38
CA SER A 229 3.68 -12.31 -18.11
C SER A 229 4.62 -13.11 -17.20
N LYS A 230 4.72 -14.42 -17.48
CA LYS A 230 5.76 -15.32 -16.95
C LYS A 230 7.06 -15.28 -17.77
N HIS A 231 6.99 -14.79 -18.99
CA HIS A 231 8.12 -14.76 -19.93
C HIS A 231 8.64 -13.34 -20.08
N TYR A 232 9.96 -13.20 -20.01
CA TYR A 232 10.62 -11.93 -20.24
C TYR A 232 10.64 -11.60 -21.74
N ASP A 233 10.42 -10.33 -22.06
CA ASP A 233 10.51 -9.74 -23.39
C ASP A 233 11.20 -8.38 -23.19
N GLU A 234 12.41 -8.23 -23.72
CA GLU A 234 13.20 -7.02 -23.51
C GLU A 234 12.60 -5.79 -24.17
N HIS A 235 11.81 -5.95 -25.22
CA HIS A 235 11.18 -4.85 -25.93
C HIS A 235 9.92 -4.34 -25.22
N LYS A 236 9.25 -5.21 -24.45
CA LYS A 236 8.00 -4.86 -23.73
C LYS A 236 8.22 -4.56 -22.25
N HIS A 237 9.00 -5.39 -21.57
CA HIS A 237 9.11 -5.34 -20.12
C HIS A 237 10.24 -4.44 -19.64
N LEU A 238 9.92 -3.54 -18.70
CA LEU A 238 10.88 -2.66 -18.02
C LEU A 238 11.03 -2.95 -16.53
N PHE A 239 10.00 -3.53 -15.93
CA PHE A 239 9.96 -3.90 -14.53
C PHE A 239 9.70 -5.39 -14.38
N TYR A 240 10.17 -5.92 -13.25
CA TYR A 240 9.88 -7.27 -12.82
C TYR A 240 9.66 -7.30 -11.30
N VAL A 241 8.94 -8.32 -10.86
CA VAL A 241 8.96 -8.77 -9.46
C VAL A 241 9.54 -10.17 -9.42
N ASP A 242 10.31 -10.47 -8.38
CA ASP A 242 10.72 -11.83 -8.05
C ASP A 242 9.87 -12.31 -6.89
N LEU A 243 8.96 -13.24 -7.17
CA LEU A 243 8.02 -13.76 -6.17
C LEU A 243 8.73 -14.50 -5.03
N THR A 244 10.02 -14.81 -5.13
CA THR A 244 10.79 -15.51 -4.09
C THR A 244 11.47 -14.57 -3.09
N GLN A 245 11.43 -13.26 -3.35
CA GLN A 245 12.05 -12.24 -2.51
C GLN A 245 10.98 -11.34 -1.88
N ASP A 246 11.20 -10.91 -0.63
CA ASP A 246 10.33 -9.93 0.03
C ASP A 246 10.61 -8.49 -0.47
N GLN A 247 10.50 -8.28 -1.77
CA GLN A 247 10.82 -7.00 -2.42
C GLN A 247 9.84 -6.73 -3.55
N GLY A 248 9.36 -5.49 -3.65
CA GLY A 248 8.45 -5.06 -4.70
C GLY A 248 9.12 -4.91 -6.06
N ALA A 249 8.51 -4.10 -6.92
CA ALA A 249 8.92 -3.97 -8.31
C ALA A 249 10.34 -3.43 -8.44
N LYS A 250 11.15 -4.13 -9.22
CA LYS A 250 12.48 -3.70 -9.61
C LYS A 250 12.50 -3.36 -11.08
N ARG A 251 13.22 -2.30 -11.41
CA ARG A 251 13.56 -2.01 -12.79
C ARG A 251 14.56 -3.05 -13.29
N ILE A 252 14.28 -3.62 -14.45
CA ILE A 252 15.13 -4.62 -15.10
C ILE A 252 16.48 -4.00 -15.45
N ARG A 253 17.55 -4.56 -14.86
CA ARG A 253 18.95 -4.22 -15.12
C ARG A 253 19.80 -5.44 -14.74
N LEU A 254 20.66 -5.90 -15.65
CA LEU A 254 21.63 -6.98 -15.38
C LEU A 254 21.03 -8.07 -14.48
N PHE A 255 19.95 -8.71 -14.96
CA PHE A 255 19.20 -9.72 -14.21
C PHE A 255 19.11 -11.00 -15.04
N GLU A 256 18.98 -12.13 -14.35
CA GLU A 256 18.75 -13.42 -14.96
C GLU A 256 17.28 -13.81 -14.74
N PRO A 257 16.47 -13.87 -15.82
CA PRO A 257 15.10 -14.38 -15.75
C PRO A 257 15.04 -15.79 -15.14
N HIS A 258 14.13 -16.01 -14.20
CA HIS A 258 13.80 -17.34 -13.70
C HIS A 258 12.29 -17.50 -13.53
N THR A 259 11.84 -18.71 -13.18
CA THR A 259 10.41 -19.09 -13.10
C THR A 259 9.61 -18.31 -12.03
N GLY A 260 10.31 -17.72 -11.06
CA GLY A 260 9.74 -16.88 -10.01
C GLY A 260 9.50 -15.43 -10.45
N CYS A 261 10.04 -15.01 -11.59
CA CYS A 261 9.88 -13.64 -12.06
C CYS A 261 8.52 -13.43 -12.74
N ARG A 262 7.96 -12.23 -12.56
CA ARG A 262 6.79 -11.75 -13.30
C ARG A 262 7.05 -10.39 -13.90
N TYR A 263 6.48 -10.16 -15.07
CA TYR A 263 6.70 -8.98 -15.89
C TYR A 263 5.38 -8.40 -16.36
N TRP A 264 5.37 -7.13 -16.73
CA TRP A 264 4.22 -6.48 -17.33
C TRP A 264 4.66 -5.43 -18.36
N ASP A 265 3.78 -5.18 -19.30
CA ASP A 265 3.96 -4.15 -20.32
C ASP A 265 3.76 -2.76 -19.68
N ILE A 266 4.57 -1.81 -20.12
CA ILE A 266 4.58 -0.41 -19.67
C ILE A 266 4.48 0.58 -20.83
N GLU A 267 4.44 0.12 -22.08
CA GLU A 267 4.44 0.98 -23.27
C GLU A 267 3.18 1.86 -23.29
N GLN A 268 2.01 1.26 -23.08
CA GLN A 268 0.73 1.98 -23.01
C GLN A 268 0.72 3.01 -21.87
N LEU A 269 1.27 2.64 -20.71
CA LEU A 269 1.38 3.55 -19.57
C LEU A 269 2.30 4.73 -19.90
N SER A 270 3.47 4.48 -20.51
CA SER A 270 4.40 5.54 -20.90
C SER A 270 3.77 6.49 -21.91
N ALA A 271 3.14 5.96 -22.96
CA ALA A 271 2.47 6.76 -23.97
C ALA A 271 1.32 7.60 -23.38
N ARG A 272 0.56 7.03 -22.44
CA ARG A 272 -0.50 7.76 -21.75
C ARG A 272 0.04 8.88 -20.87
N ILE A 273 1.11 8.64 -20.11
CA ILE A 273 1.77 9.69 -19.31
C ILE A 273 2.25 10.83 -20.20
N ASP A 274 2.87 10.53 -21.34
CA ASP A 274 3.34 11.57 -22.27
C ASP A 274 2.17 12.40 -22.84
N ALA A 275 1.06 11.75 -23.20
CA ALA A 275 -0.14 12.43 -23.68
C ALA A 275 -0.80 13.30 -22.60
N ASP A 276 -0.89 12.82 -21.36
CA ASP A 276 -1.46 13.58 -20.25
C ASP A 276 -0.57 14.78 -19.88
N ILE A 277 0.76 14.65 -19.96
CA ILE A 277 1.70 15.77 -19.82
C ILE A 277 1.46 16.82 -20.91
N GLU A 278 1.36 16.41 -22.17
CA GLU A 278 1.11 17.34 -23.29
C GLU A 278 -0.24 18.06 -23.15
N ALA A 279 -1.27 17.35 -22.70
CA ALA A 279 -2.59 17.93 -22.47
C ALA A 279 -2.55 18.98 -21.34
N LEU A 280 -1.90 18.67 -20.22
CA LEU A 280 -1.77 19.59 -19.08
C LEU A 280 -0.91 20.82 -19.42
N ASP A 281 0.19 20.64 -20.14
CA ASP A 281 1.11 21.73 -20.49
C ASP A 281 0.49 22.72 -21.50
N ARG A 282 -0.45 22.24 -22.32
CA ARG A 282 -1.18 23.05 -23.32
C ARG A 282 -2.60 23.44 -22.90
N ASP A 283 -3.00 23.15 -21.66
CA ASP A 283 -4.35 23.41 -21.14
C ASP A 283 -5.46 22.81 -22.03
N LEU A 284 -5.22 21.60 -22.57
CA LEU A 284 -6.19 20.85 -23.35
C LEU A 284 -7.13 20.06 -22.43
N PRO A 285 -8.37 19.76 -22.87
CA PRO A 285 -9.30 18.96 -22.08
C PRO A 285 -8.71 17.61 -21.65
N HIS A 286 -8.75 17.34 -20.35
CA HIS A 286 -8.24 16.11 -19.75
C HIS A 286 -9.17 15.61 -18.65
N ASP A 287 -9.15 14.31 -18.36
CA ASP A 287 -10.04 13.70 -17.38
C ASP A 287 -9.43 13.63 -15.95
N LEU A 288 -8.31 14.30 -15.70
CA LEU A 288 -7.56 14.23 -14.43
C LEU A 288 -7.99 15.25 -13.36
N GLU A 289 -8.96 16.12 -13.67
CA GLU A 289 -9.41 17.22 -12.77
C GLU A 289 -9.87 16.74 -11.39
N SER A 290 -10.38 15.50 -11.29
CA SER A 290 -10.83 14.93 -10.02
C SER A 290 -9.69 14.50 -9.08
N ILE A 291 -8.45 14.44 -9.56
CA ILE A 291 -7.28 13.97 -8.79
C ILE A 291 -6.50 15.14 -8.17
N GLY A 292 -6.41 16.28 -8.86
CA GLY A 292 -5.66 17.43 -8.39
C GLY A 292 -5.59 18.58 -9.39
N SER A 293 -4.90 19.65 -9.01
CA SER A 293 -4.68 20.78 -9.91
C SER A 293 -3.67 20.44 -11.02
N SER A 294 -3.78 21.09 -12.17
CA SER A 294 -2.95 20.79 -13.35
C SER A 294 -1.44 20.92 -13.07
N SER A 295 -1.04 21.93 -12.29
CA SER A 295 0.36 22.16 -11.90
C SER A 295 0.93 21.00 -11.06
N GLU A 296 0.18 20.54 -10.05
CA GLU A 296 0.61 19.43 -9.20
C GLU A 296 0.64 18.11 -9.97
N LEU A 297 -0.35 17.88 -10.84
CA LEU A 297 -0.41 16.68 -11.67
C LEU A 297 0.73 16.64 -12.68
N LEU A 298 1.08 17.78 -13.29
CA LEU A 298 2.22 17.89 -14.21
C LEU A 298 3.54 17.54 -13.50
N GLU A 299 3.73 18.01 -12.26
CA GLU A 299 4.91 17.66 -11.47
C GLU A 299 4.99 16.15 -11.22
N ILE A 300 3.87 15.53 -10.81
CA ILE A 300 3.81 14.09 -10.54
C ILE A 300 4.05 13.30 -11.82
N LEU A 301 3.32 13.59 -12.90
CA LEU A 301 3.45 12.88 -14.18
C LEU A 301 4.87 13.00 -14.75
N THR A 302 5.52 14.15 -14.59
CA THR A 302 6.94 14.32 -14.98
C THR A 302 7.85 13.40 -14.17
N LEU A 303 7.61 13.26 -12.86
CA LEU A 303 8.33 12.29 -12.02
C LEU A 303 8.06 10.85 -12.46
N LEU A 304 6.82 10.50 -12.79
CA LEU A 304 6.45 9.17 -13.29
C LEU A 304 7.14 8.88 -14.63
N ARG A 305 7.16 9.84 -15.56
CA ARG A 305 7.87 9.75 -16.84
C ARG A 305 9.35 9.46 -16.63
N LEU A 306 10.01 10.17 -15.70
CA LEU A 306 11.43 9.95 -15.38
C LEU A 306 11.67 8.55 -14.80
N GLY A 307 10.78 8.07 -13.91
CA GLY A 307 10.92 6.77 -13.26
C GLY A 307 10.62 5.58 -14.18
N TRP A 308 9.65 5.73 -15.06
CA TRP A 308 9.03 4.62 -15.81
C TRP A 308 9.26 4.65 -17.32
N SER A 309 9.87 5.69 -17.87
CA SER A 309 10.28 5.70 -19.28
C SER A 309 11.54 4.85 -19.51
N ARG A 310 11.62 4.20 -20.68
CA ARG A 310 12.85 3.56 -21.18
C ARG A 310 13.94 4.59 -21.50
N HIS A 311 13.55 5.75 -22.03
CA HIS A 311 14.45 6.74 -22.62
C HIS A 311 14.71 7.93 -21.70
N ALA A 312 13.71 8.36 -20.91
CA ALA A 312 13.83 9.53 -20.03
C ALA A 312 14.51 9.21 -18.69
N TYR A 313 14.80 7.94 -18.41
CA TYR A 313 15.43 7.56 -17.15
C TYR A 313 16.86 8.09 -17.07
N THR A 314 17.05 9.13 -16.24
CA THR A 314 18.38 9.63 -15.88
C THR A 314 18.72 9.11 -14.49
N ARG A 315 19.81 8.35 -14.36
CA ARG A 315 20.29 7.88 -13.05
C ARG A 315 20.56 9.12 -12.19
N GLN A 316 19.88 9.23 -11.05
CA GLN A 316 20.40 10.02 -9.93
C GLN A 316 21.70 9.36 -9.44
N ARG A 317 22.80 9.57 -10.17
CA ARG A 317 24.14 9.40 -9.61
C ARG A 317 24.32 10.59 -8.69
N ARG A 318 24.59 10.33 -7.41
CA ARG A 318 25.24 11.35 -6.59
C ARG A 318 26.56 11.66 -7.29
N SER A 319 26.71 12.91 -7.74
CA SER A 319 27.95 13.43 -8.34
C SER A 319 29.05 13.58 -7.31
N GLU A 320 28.69 13.61 -6.03
CA GLU A 320 29.60 13.82 -4.91
C GLU A 320 30.13 12.50 -4.35
N GLU A 321 31.44 12.47 -4.13
CA GLU A 321 32.13 11.37 -3.47
C GLU A 321 31.73 11.31 -1.99
N ARG A 322 31.46 10.10 -1.47
CA ARG A 322 31.17 9.92 -0.05
C ARG A 322 32.42 10.25 0.77
N GLN A 323 32.48 11.44 1.34
CA GLN A 323 33.38 11.69 2.46
C GLN A 323 32.86 10.92 3.67
N LYS A 324 33.69 10.02 4.20
CA LYS A 324 33.38 9.27 5.42
C LYS A 324 33.41 10.24 6.60
N VAL A 325 32.29 10.88 6.90
CA VAL A 325 32.16 11.72 8.09
C VAL A 325 31.92 10.82 9.30
N ILE A 326 32.97 10.57 10.08
CA ILE A 326 32.86 9.94 11.39
C ILE A 326 32.26 11.00 12.32
N LYS A 327 30.96 10.90 12.60
CA LYS A 327 30.29 11.74 13.60
C LYS A 327 30.28 10.98 14.93
N HIS A 328 30.95 11.53 15.93
CA HIS A 328 30.82 11.06 17.31
C HIS A 328 29.47 11.51 17.87
N VAL A 329 28.63 10.56 18.27
CA VAL A 329 27.39 10.84 19.00
C VAL A 329 27.69 10.66 20.49
N ILE A 330 27.53 11.71 21.27
CA ILE A 330 27.60 11.67 22.73
C ILE A 330 26.17 11.71 23.24
N VAL A 331 25.75 10.66 23.94
CA VAL A 331 24.43 10.60 24.58
C VAL A 331 24.58 11.14 25.99
N SER A 332 23.83 12.20 26.30
CA SER A 332 23.85 12.86 27.60
C SER A 332 22.46 12.83 28.23
N TYR A 333 22.39 12.41 29.48
CA TYR A 333 21.14 12.28 30.21
C TYR A 333 20.97 13.43 31.20
N GLY A 334 19.87 14.17 31.06
CA GLY A 334 19.54 15.27 31.95
C GLY A 334 19.90 16.64 31.39
N PHE A 335 19.05 17.63 31.69
CA PHE A 335 19.14 18.98 31.14
C PHE A 335 20.47 19.67 31.47
N GLN A 336 20.99 19.48 32.68
CA GLN A 336 22.22 20.12 33.13
C GLN A 336 23.45 19.65 32.34
N ASP A 337 23.53 18.35 32.04
CA ASP A 337 24.65 17.77 31.28
C ASP A 337 24.60 18.16 29.81
N VAL A 338 23.40 18.28 29.24
CA VAL A 338 23.19 18.85 27.90
C VAL A 338 23.67 20.31 27.85
N CYS A 339 23.30 21.13 28.84
CA CYS A 339 23.74 22.53 28.91
C CYS A 339 25.26 22.66 29.08
N ASN A 340 25.88 21.81 29.91
CA ASN A 340 27.33 21.82 30.14
C ASN A 340 28.09 21.40 28.88
N GLN A 341 27.63 20.38 28.17
CA GLN A 341 28.23 19.95 26.90
C GLN A 341 28.09 21.02 25.82
N LEU A 342 26.91 21.64 25.68
CA LEU A 342 26.73 22.74 24.75
C LEU A 342 27.68 23.90 25.06
N LYS A 343 27.78 24.33 26.32
CA LYS A 343 28.73 25.39 26.73
C LYS A 343 30.19 25.02 26.41
N SER A 344 30.59 23.78 26.65
CA SER A 344 31.96 23.32 26.35
C SER A 344 32.23 23.27 24.84
N ALA A 345 31.27 22.82 24.04
CA ALA A 345 31.37 22.77 22.59
C ALA A 345 31.42 24.18 21.98
N THR A 346 30.59 25.10 22.48
CA THR A 346 30.60 26.52 22.06
C THR A 346 31.93 27.19 22.41
N LYS A 347 32.50 26.92 23.59
CA LYS A 347 33.80 27.49 24.00
C LYS A 347 34.95 27.02 23.10
N ASN A 348 34.92 25.78 22.64
CA ASN A 348 35.92 25.23 21.70
C ASN A 348 35.81 25.81 20.29
N LEU A 349 34.60 26.22 19.85
CA LEU A 349 34.40 26.91 18.57
C LEU A 349 35.02 28.33 18.56
N TYR A 350 35.07 29.00 19.71
CA TYR A 350 35.67 30.34 19.85
C TYR A 350 37.17 30.34 20.16
N LEU A 351 37.80 29.16 20.33
CA LEU A 351 39.23 29.01 20.63
C LEU A 351 40.02 28.30 19.50
N ALA A 352 39.38 28.00 18.36
CA ALA A 352 40.09 27.50 17.19
C ALA A 352 40.96 28.63 16.58
N PRO A 353 42.28 28.43 16.34
CA PRO A 353 43.14 29.47 15.78
C PRO A 353 42.71 29.87 14.37
N GLN A 354 42.61 31.17 14.11
CA GLN A 354 42.62 31.73 12.76
C GLN A 354 44.05 31.71 12.22
N GLU A 355 44.50 30.57 11.68
CA GLU A 355 45.67 30.44 10.80
C GLU A 355 45.25 29.38 9.76
N GLN A 356 45.21 29.59 8.45
CA GLN A 356 46.07 30.38 7.58
C GLN A 356 45.26 30.91 6.37
N SER A 357 45.22 32.22 6.23
CA SER A 357 44.99 32.89 4.95
C SER A 357 45.87 34.12 4.94
N GLU A 358 47.16 33.95 4.59
CA GLU A 358 47.98 34.95 3.89
C GLU A 358 49.44 34.46 3.72
N ASN A 359 50.00 34.85 2.57
CA ASN A 359 51.37 34.68 2.04
C ASN A 359 51.62 33.39 1.24
N SER A 360 52.01 33.42 -0.04
CA SER A 360 52.58 34.53 -0.83
C SER A 360 52.43 34.27 -2.34
N LEU A 361 52.11 35.34 -3.09
CA LEU A 361 52.58 35.53 -4.45
C LEU A 361 54.11 35.60 -4.43
N ASP A 362 54.74 34.72 -5.20
CA ASP A 362 55.82 35.04 -6.16
C ASP A 362 55.79 34.00 -7.28
#